data_AF-A0A9W6TID8-F1
#
_entry.id   AF-A0A9W6TID8-F1
#
_cell.length_a   1.000
_cell.length_b   1.000
_cell.length_c   1.000
_cell.angle_alpha   90.00
_cell.angle_beta   90.00
_cell.angle_gamma   90.00
#
_symmetry.space_group_name_H-M   'P 1'
#
loop_
_entity.id
_entity.type
_entity.pdbx_description
1 polymer ?
#
loop_
_entity_poly.entity_id
_entity_poly.type
_entity_poly.pdbx_seq_one_letter_code
_entity_poly.pdbx_strand_id
1 'polypeptide(L)'
;MAINEEILKREKDGHCEGGATAVTLLIRGNKAVLSNTGDCRAIMVAKRDKVPQVTQLTTDHKASNDQEKQRIEEHGGMVLYVKGVARVNGRLAVARAFGDAELSQLVIADPEVTVHELHKEDEFIVMASDGLWDVMTNEQVASCIR
;
A
#
# COMPACT_ATOMS: atom_id res chain seq x y z
N MET A 1 -10.01 11.49 5.05
CA MET A 1 -11.30 10.80 4.89
C MET A 1 -12.26 11.45 3.89
N ALA A 2 -12.32 12.79 3.75
CA ALA A 2 -13.24 13.46 2.81
C ALA A 2 -13.20 12.93 1.35
N ILE A 3 -12.01 12.59 0.83
CA ILE A 3 -11.87 12.05 -0.53
C ILE A 3 -12.57 10.70 -0.69
N ASN A 4 -12.41 9.77 0.26
CA ASN A 4 -13.03 8.46 0.14
C ASN A 4 -14.55 8.54 0.28
N GLU A 5 -15.06 9.43 1.14
CA GLU A 5 -16.50 9.67 1.28
C GLU A 5 -17.12 10.17 -0.04
N GLU A 6 -16.42 11.06 -0.75
CA GLU A 6 -16.85 11.53 -2.06
C GLU A 6 -16.82 10.41 -3.12
N ILE A 7 -15.77 9.59 -3.13
CA ILE A 7 -15.65 8.43 -4.04
C ILE A 7 -16.80 7.44 -3.79
N LEU A 8 -17.03 7.05 -2.53
CA LEU A 8 -18.09 6.12 -2.14
C LEU A 8 -19.48 6.66 -2.47
N LYS A 9 -19.70 7.97 -2.36
CA LYS A 9 -20.95 8.60 -2.77
C LYS A 9 -21.16 8.46 -4.28
N ARG A 10 -20.14 8.77 -5.09
CA ARG A 10 -20.21 8.67 -6.55
C ARG A 10 -20.42 7.23 -7.02
N GLU A 11 -19.83 6.26 -6.33
CA GLU A 11 -20.03 4.83 -6.61
C GLU A 11 -21.48 4.42 -6.33
N LYS A 12 -22.05 4.83 -5.19
CA LYS A 12 -23.47 4.58 -4.85
C LYS A 12 -24.46 5.26 -5.80
N ASP A 13 -24.09 6.42 -6.34
CA ASP A 13 -24.86 7.15 -7.36
C ASP A 13 -24.71 6.53 -8.77
N GLY A 14 -23.92 5.46 -8.93
CA GLY A 14 -23.75 4.73 -10.19
C GLY A 14 -22.81 5.40 -11.20
N HIS A 15 -21.95 6.32 -10.76
CA HIS A 15 -21.02 7.03 -11.64
C HIS A 15 -19.72 6.27 -11.91
N CYS A 16 -19.36 5.32 -11.05
CA CYS A 16 -18.16 4.50 -11.14
C CYS A 16 -18.35 3.21 -10.33
N GLU A 17 -17.50 2.20 -10.57
CA GLU A 17 -17.45 0.96 -9.80
C GLU A 17 -15.98 0.60 -9.50
N GLY A 18 -15.75 -0.02 -8.34
CA GLY A 18 -14.44 -0.54 -7.93
C GLY A 18 -13.64 0.42 -7.05
N GLY A 19 -12.34 0.16 -6.94
CA GLY A 19 -11.46 0.90 -6.06
C GLY A 19 -10.03 1.06 -6.56
N ALA A 20 -9.23 1.77 -5.76
CA ALA A 20 -7.85 2.06 -6.06
C ALA A 20 -6.97 2.05 -4.80
N THR A 21 -5.76 1.55 -4.95
CA THR A 21 -4.70 1.70 -3.95
C THR A 21 -3.97 3.02 -4.16
N ALA A 22 -3.29 3.50 -3.12
CA ALA A 22 -2.49 4.71 -3.21
C ALA A 22 -1.27 4.62 -2.29
N VAL A 23 -0.10 4.88 -2.85
CA VAL A 23 1.09 5.25 -2.09
C VAL A 23 1.43 6.69 -2.45
N THR A 24 1.69 7.51 -1.42
CA THR A 24 1.98 8.94 -1.60
C THR A 24 3.24 9.32 -0.83
N LEU A 25 3.94 10.33 -1.33
CA LEU A 25 5.16 10.87 -0.73
C LEU A 25 5.06 12.40 -0.67
N LEU A 26 5.23 12.96 0.52
CA LEU A 26 5.38 14.39 0.76
C LEU A 26 6.77 14.65 1.34
N ILE A 27 7.57 15.46 0.64
CA ILE A 27 8.88 15.90 1.14
C ILE A 27 8.74 17.31 1.70
N ARG A 28 9.12 17.49 2.96
CA ARG A 28 9.18 18.81 3.61
C ARG A 28 10.43 18.93 4.47
N GLY A 29 11.33 19.82 4.07
CA GLY A 29 12.64 19.95 4.72
C GLY A 29 13.44 18.66 4.58
N ASN A 30 13.88 18.09 5.70
CA ASN A 30 14.60 16.81 5.75
C ASN A 30 13.69 15.60 6.05
N LYS A 31 12.37 15.72 5.86
CA LYS A 31 11.43 14.64 6.15
C LYS A 31 10.71 14.18 4.89
N ALA A 32 10.73 12.89 4.64
CA ALA A 32 9.89 12.20 3.68
C ALA A 32 8.72 11.56 4.45
N VAL A 33 7.51 12.05 4.22
CA VAL A 33 6.28 11.52 4.82
C VAL A 33 5.57 10.66 3.78
N LEU A 34 5.46 9.37 4.06
CA LEU A 34 4.81 8.39 3.20
C LEU A 34 3.46 8.00 3.78
N SER A 35 2.47 7.85 2.92
CA SER A 35 1.14 7.37 3.28
C SER A 35 0.74 6.28 2.30
N ASN A 36 0.46 5.08 2.80
CA ASN A 36 0.08 3.92 1.99
C ASN A 36 -1.32 3.41 2.36
N THR A 37 -2.14 3.16 1.34
CA THR A 37 -3.46 2.52 1.42
C THR A 37 -3.53 1.48 0.30
N GLY A 38 -3.36 0.19 0.65
CA GLY A 38 -3.29 -0.92 -0.31
C GLY A 38 -1.90 -1.54 -0.42
N ASP A 39 -1.64 -2.24 -1.51
CA ASP A 39 -0.44 -3.07 -1.75
C ASP A 39 0.56 -2.47 -2.75
N CYS A 40 0.41 -1.18 -3.06
CA CYS A 40 1.54 -0.38 -3.51
C CYS A 40 2.62 -0.35 -2.43
N ARG A 41 3.87 -0.17 -2.86
CA ARG A 41 5.03 -0.16 -1.96
C ARG A 41 6.00 0.96 -2.32
N ALA A 42 6.60 1.54 -1.29
CA ALA A 42 7.74 2.43 -1.39
C ALA A 42 8.98 1.83 -0.71
N ILE A 43 10.14 1.98 -1.35
CA ILE A 43 11.45 1.61 -0.80
C ILE A 43 12.41 2.79 -0.87
N MET A 44 13.33 2.87 0.09
CA MET A 44 14.50 3.74 0.10
C MET A 44 15.72 2.95 -0.35
N VAL A 45 16.43 3.45 -1.35
CA VAL A 45 17.77 3.00 -1.73
C VAL A 45 18.79 4.05 -1.28
N ALA A 46 19.59 3.68 -0.28
CA ALA A 46 20.70 4.47 0.21
C ALA A 46 22.04 3.84 -0.20
N LYS A 47 23.12 4.63 -0.23
CA LYS A 47 24.46 4.15 -0.56
C LYS A 47 25.43 4.50 0.54
N ARG A 48 25.83 3.48 1.30
CA ARG A 48 26.86 3.57 2.35
C ARG A 48 28.07 2.78 1.92
N ASP A 49 29.23 3.43 1.87
CA ASP A 49 30.50 2.81 1.45
C ASP A 49 30.43 2.11 0.08
N LYS A 50 29.65 2.66 -0.85
CA LYS A 50 29.36 2.11 -2.20
C LYS A 50 28.54 0.81 -2.20
N VAL A 51 28.02 0.38 -1.04
CA VAL A 51 27.09 -0.75 -0.94
C VAL A 51 25.66 -0.20 -0.88
N PRO A 52 24.75 -0.65 -1.78
CA PRO A 52 23.35 -0.25 -1.71
C PRO A 52 22.70 -0.86 -0.46
N GLN A 53 22.03 -0.02 0.33
CA GLN A 53 21.18 -0.41 1.43
C GLN A 53 19.74 -0.12 1.04
N VAL A 54 18.89 -1.16 1.10
CA VAL A 54 17.48 -1.06 0.71
C VAL A 54 16.63 -1.18 1.95
N THR A 55 15.71 -0.24 2.14
CA THR A 55 14.76 -0.24 3.27
C THR A 55 13.35 -0.05 2.72
N GLN A 56 12.43 -0.94 3.06
CA GLN A 56 11.02 -0.75 2.72
C GLN A 56 10.41 0.29 3.68
N LEU A 57 9.81 1.33 3.11
CA LEU A 57 9.28 2.47 3.86
C LEU A 57 7.77 2.35 4.17
N THR A 58 7.06 1.42 3.51
CA THR A 58 5.61 1.24 3.67
C THR A 58 5.27 -0.24 3.84
N THR A 59 4.23 -0.54 4.62
CA THR A 59 3.67 -1.90 4.73
C THR A 59 2.64 -2.13 3.63
N ASP A 60 2.78 -3.20 2.83
CA ASP A 60 1.77 -3.59 1.83
C ASP A 60 0.53 -4.12 2.53
N HIS A 61 -0.66 -3.55 2.31
CA HIS A 61 -1.90 -3.98 2.96
C HIS A 61 -2.58 -5.14 2.21
N LYS A 62 -1.94 -6.30 2.18
CA LYS A 62 -2.52 -7.53 1.61
C LYS A 62 -3.47 -8.20 2.61
N ALA A 63 -4.52 -8.86 2.12
CA ALA A 63 -5.47 -9.61 2.96
C ALA A 63 -4.82 -10.78 3.73
N SER A 64 -3.62 -11.22 3.30
CA SER A 64 -2.83 -12.25 3.99
C SER A 64 -2.06 -11.74 5.21
N ASN A 65 -1.97 -10.43 5.42
CA ASN A 65 -1.24 -9.89 6.57
C ASN A 65 -2.01 -10.16 7.86
N ASP A 66 -1.34 -10.67 8.89
CA ASP A 66 -1.99 -11.08 10.14
C ASP A 66 -2.77 -9.94 10.80
N GLN A 67 -2.22 -8.72 10.84
CA GLN A 67 -2.88 -7.55 11.42
C GLN A 67 -4.14 -7.16 10.64
N GLU A 68 -4.06 -7.17 9.30
CA GLU A 68 -5.22 -6.83 8.45
C GLU A 68 -6.28 -7.91 8.49
N LYS A 69 -5.87 -9.19 8.48
CA LYS A 69 -6.77 -10.33 8.62
C LYS A 69 -7.53 -10.26 9.94
N GLN A 70 -6.82 -10.03 11.05
CA GLN A 70 -7.45 -9.85 12.36
C GLN A 70 -8.46 -8.71 12.34
N ARG A 71 -8.09 -7.54 11.81
CA ARG A 71 -8.98 -6.38 11.68
C ARG A 71 -10.25 -6.72 10.87
N ILE A 72 -10.10 -7.42 9.74
CA ILE A 72 -11.22 -7.83 8.88
C ILE A 72 -12.17 -8.77 9.64
N GLU A 73 -11.62 -9.77 10.34
CA GLU A 73 -12.39 -10.76 11.10
C GLU A 73 -13.13 -10.14 12.30
N GLU A 74 -12.50 -9.19 13.00
CA GLU A 74 -13.12 -8.41 14.09
C GLU A 74 -14.32 -7.57 13.62
N HIS A 75 -14.36 -7.20 12.34
CA HIS A 75 -15.46 -6.45 11.72
C HIS A 75 -16.45 -7.35 10.98
N GLY A 76 -16.43 -8.66 11.23
CA GLY A 76 -17.39 -9.62 10.68
C GLY A 76 -17.10 -10.06 9.23
N GLY A 77 -15.94 -9.71 8.69
CA GLY A 77 -15.45 -10.23 7.41
C GLY A 77 -14.73 -11.57 7.55
N MET A 78 -14.31 -12.12 6.42
CA MET A 78 -13.49 -13.33 6.35
C MET A 78 -12.35 -13.14 5.36
N VAL A 79 -11.22 -13.79 5.61
CA VAL A 79 -10.14 -13.93 4.62
C VAL A 79 -10.17 -15.34 4.04
N LEU A 80 -10.51 -15.45 2.76
CA LEU A 80 -10.64 -16.72 2.04
C LEU A 80 -9.54 -16.86 0.99
N TYR A 81 -8.95 -18.05 0.89
CA TYR A 81 -7.96 -18.34 -0.16
C TYR A 81 -8.66 -18.80 -1.44
N VAL A 82 -8.57 -18.01 -2.50
CA VAL A 82 -9.10 -18.31 -3.83
C VAL A 82 -7.93 -18.47 -4.78
N LYS A 83 -7.74 -19.68 -5.34
CA LYS A 83 -6.59 -20.03 -6.20
C LYS A 83 -5.24 -19.69 -5.55
N GLY A 84 -5.11 -19.93 -4.23
CA GLY A 84 -3.88 -19.67 -3.47
C GLY A 84 -3.67 -18.21 -3.03
N VAL A 85 -4.56 -17.28 -3.39
CA VAL A 85 -4.49 -15.86 -2.99
C VAL A 85 -5.51 -15.56 -1.90
N ALA A 86 -5.05 -15.00 -0.79
CA ALA A 86 -5.93 -14.52 0.29
C ALA A 86 -6.79 -13.35 -0.19
N ARG A 87 -8.11 -13.40 0.07
CA ARG A 87 -9.05 -12.37 -0.36
C ARG A 87 -10.11 -12.06 0.70
N VAL A 88 -10.38 -10.77 0.91
CA VAL A 88 -11.47 -10.27 1.77
C VAL A 88 -12.81 -10.72 1.20
N ASN A 89 -13.56 -11.48 1.98
CA ASN A 89 -14.79 -12.17 1.60
C ASN A 89 -14.69 -12.93 0.26
N GLY A 90 -13.49 -13.41 -0.09
CA GLY A 90 -13.22 -14.10 -1.36
C GLY A 90 -13.12 -13.19 -2.59
N ARG A 91 -13.18 -11.85 -2.43
CA ARG A 91 -13.26 -10.87 -3.54
C ARG A 91 -11.96 -10.11 -3.77
N LEU A 92 -11.53 -9.29 -2.82
CA LEU A 92 -10.38 -8.39 -2.99
C LEU A 92 -9.12 -8.94 -2.31
N ALA A 93 -7.97 -8.90 -3.00
CA ALA A 93 -6.69 -9.35 -2.42
C ALA A 93 -6.04 -8.32 -1.48
N VAL A 94 -6.48 -7.06 -1.58
CA VAL A 94 -6.07 -5.95 -0.73
C VAL A 94 -7.01 -5.79 0.46
N ALA A 95 -6.45 -5.40 1.60
CA ALA A 95 -7.20 -5.13 2.82
C ALA A 95 -7.54 -3.63 3.00
N ARG A 96 -6.89 -2.75 2.24
CA ARG A 96 -7.14 -1.31 2.25
C ARG A 96 -7.16 -0.75 0.83
N ALA A 97 -8.13 0.11 0.54
CA ALA A 97 -8.30 0.77 -0.75
C ALA A 97 -9.27 1.96 -0.62
N PHE A 98 -9.24 2.86 -1.59
CA PHE A 98 -10.32 3.82 -1.81
C PHE A 98 -11.41 3.19 -2.66
N GLY A 99 -12.68 3.56 -2.44
CA GLY A 99 -13.82 3.00 -3.17
C GLY A 99 -14.21 1.61 -2.66
N ASP A 100 -14.56 0.72 -3.59
CA ASP A 100 -15.08 -0.62 -3.30
C ASP A 100 -16.24 -0.59 -2.28
N ALA A 101 -17.29 0.20 -2.57
CA ALA A 101 -18.35 0.53 -1.62
C ALA A 101 -19.04 -0.67 -0.96
N GLU A 102 -19.16 -1.79 -1.67
CA GLU A 102 -19.74 -3.03 -1.12
C GLU A 102 -18.88 -3.66 -0.02
N LEU A 103 -17.58 -3.38 -0.02
CA LEU A 103 -16.60 -3.92 0.92
C LEU A 103 -16.00 -2.85 1.82
N SER A 104 -16.43 -1.58 1.72
CA SER A 104 -15.79 -0.45 2.40
C SER A 104 -15.83 -0.49 3.94
N GLN A 105 -16.61 -1.40 4.54
CA GLN A 105 -16.60 -1.66 5.98
C GLN A 105 -15.43 -2.58 6.40
N LEU A 106 -14.89 -3.35 5.46
CA LEU A 106 -13.80 -4.32 5.67
C LEU A 106 -12.51 -3.85 4.99
N VAL A 107 -12.63 -3.28 3.80
CA VAL A 107 -11.55 -2.66 3.01
C VAL A 107 -11.58 -1.16 3.27
N ILE A 108 -10.79 -0.72 4.23
CA ILE A 108 -10.80 0.67 4.71
C ILE A 108 -9.83 1.54 3.90
N ALA A 109 -10.11 2.84 3.81
CA ALA A 109 -9.24 3.79 3.10
C ALA A 109 -8.19 4.45 4.01
N ASP A 110 -8.14 4.07 5.29
CA ASP A 110 -7.22 4.66 6.27
C ASP A 110 -5.76 4.33 5.92
N PRO A 111 -4.92 5.35 5.67
CA PRO A 111 -3.53 5.12 5.33
C PRO A 111 -2.71 4.75 6.56
N GLU A 112 -1.70 3.90 6.36
CA GLU A 112 -0.56 3.82 7.27
C GLU A 112 0.46 4.90 6.89
N VAL A 113 0.91 5.68 7.87
CA VAL A 113 1.83 6.81 7.67
C VAL A 113 3.19 6.50 8.27
N THR A 114 4.23 6.58 7.44
CA THR A 114 5.63 6.44 7.85
C THR A 114 6.35 7.78 7.63
N VAL A 115 7.22 8.16 8.57
CA VAL A 115 8.10 9.32 8.40
C VAL A 115 9.55 8.84 8.37
N HIS A 116 10.24 9.11 7.27
CA HIS A 116 11.66 8.86 7.11
C HIS A 116 12.44 10.18 7.18
N GLU A 117 13.50 10.21 7.99
CA GLU A 117 14.42 11.35 8.00
C GLU A 117 15.43 11.19 6.87
N LEU A 118 15.46 12.16 5.95
CA LEU A 118 16.34 12.13 4.79
C LEU A 118 17.79 12.38 5.23
N HIS A 119 18.67 11.48 4.81
CA HIS A 119 20.10 11.55 5.04
C HIS A 119 20.87 11.77 3.74
N LYS A 120 22.17 12.06 3.83
CA LYS A 120 23.00 12.34 2.63
C LYS A 120 23.24 11.10 1.79
N GLU A 121 23.13 9.94 2.41
CA GLU A 121 23.34 8.64 1.81
C GLU A 121 22.09 8.16 1.07
N ASP A 122 20.92 8.78 1.29
CA ASP A 122 19.67 8.43 0.62
C ASP A 122 19.71 8.91 -0.84
N GLU A 123 19.69 7.99 -1.80
CA GLU A 123 19.81 8.32 -3.23
C GLU A 123 18.44 8.32 -3.94
N PHE A 124 17.61 7.30 -3.72
CA PHE A 124 16.34 7.14 -4.45
C PHE A 124 15.21 6.58 -3.58
N ILE A 125 14.05 7.23 -3.61
CA ILE A 125 12.79 6.62 -3.17
C ILE A 125 12.09 6.06 -4.41
N VAL A 126 11.83 4.75 -4.41
CA VAL A 126 11.10 4.06 -5.47
C VAL A 126 9.71 3.75 -4.99
N MET A 127 8.70 4.17 -5.73
CA MET A 127 7.30 3.87 -5.46
C MET A 127 6.70 3.18 -6.69
N ALA A 128 6.02 2.07 -6.49
CA ALA A 128 5.34 1.37 -7.57
C ALA A 128 4.14 0.57 -7.06
N SER A 129 3.29 0.13 -8.00
CA SER A 129 2.23 -0.83 -7.73
C SER A 129 2.77 -2.26 -7.65
N ASP A 130 1.93 -3.16 -7.15
CA ASP A 130 2.14 -4.61 -7.08
C ASP A 130 2.62 -5.25 -8.39
N GLY A 131 2.22 -4.70 -9.55
CA GLY A 131 2.71 -5.16 -10.86
C GLY A 131 4.24 -5.21 -11.01
N LEU A 132 4.98 -4.40 -10.24
CA LEU A 132 6.44 -4.53 -10.10
C LEU A 132 6.83 -5.47 -8.95
N TRP A 133 6.24 -5.28 -7.77
CA TRP A 133 6.66 -5.96 -6.54
C TRP A 133 6.31 -7.43 -6.46
N ASP A 134 5.37 -7.89 -7.29
CA ASP A 134 5.01 -9.31 -7.43
C ASP A 134 6.03 -10.09 -8.27
N VAL A 135 6.90 -9.41 -9.03
CA VAL A 135 7.89 -10.04 -9.92
C VAL A 135 9.35 -9.72 -9.58
N MET A 136 9.60 -8.71 -8.74
CA MET A 136 10.95 -8.31 -8.33
C MET A 136 11.04 -8.05 -6.82
N THR A 137 12.12 -8.51 -6.19
CA THR A 137 12.43 -8.14 -4.80
C THR A 137 12.92 -6.70 -4.72
N ASN A 138 12.88 -6.13 -3.51
CA ASN A 138 13.35 -4.78 -3.25
C ASN A 138 14.82 -4.59 -3.69
N GLU A 139 15.66 -5.60 -3.46
CA GLU A 139 17.08 -5.62 -3.82
C GLU A 139 17.29 -5.70 -5.34
N GLN A 140 16.48 -6.50 -6.04
CA GLN A 140 16.52 -6.58 -7.50
C GLN A 140 16.18 -5.21 -8.12
N VAL A 141 15.13 -4.55 -7.63
CA VAL A 141 14.76 -3.20 -8.08
C VAL A 141 15.89 -2.21 -7.81
N ALA A 142 16.48 -2.22 -6.60
CA ALA A 142 17.60 -1.35 -6.26
C ALA A 142 18.82 -1.56 -7.17
N SER A 143 19.11 -2.81 -7.57
CA SER A 143 20.22 -3.13 -8.48
C SER A 143 20.03 -2.62 -9.92
N CYS A 144 18.79 -2.32 -10.32
CA CYS A 144 18.47 -1.78 -11.63
C CYS A 144 18.58 -0.24 -11.70
N ILE A 145 18.75 0.41 -10.54
CA ILE A 145 18.78 1.87 -10.42
C ILE A 145 20.25 2.33 -10.35
N ARG A 146 20.56 3.42 -11.06
CA ARG A 146 21.93 3.89 -11.35
C ARG A 146 22.54 4.73 -10.24
#